data_AF-A0A3N6IFV1-F1
#
_entry.id   AF-A0A3N6IFV1-F1
#
_cell.length_a   1.000
_cell.length_b   1.000
_cell.length_c   1.000
_cell.angle_alpha   90.00
_cell.angle_beta   90.00
_cell.angle_gamma   90.00
#
_symmetry.space_group_name_H-M   'P 1'
#
loop_
_entity.id
_entity.type
_entity.pdbx_description
1 polymer ?
#
loop_
_entity_poly.entity_id
_entity_poly.type
_entity_poly.pdbx_seq_one_letter_code
_entity_poly.pdbx_strand_id
1 'polypeptide(L)'
;MNRQRNRGRVALASLAAMCAVAVLPGQAHAADGPGAYTFDPAATAVQGTETNADASELKPGSVYRSSIKADQKLYYRLDLDDRTNAYVSAVVVPRKDGKVAYGDGITVSIRDLNDSQCSSEDAIFESAEFPRPIAAYAYRTVEKDSTTCRAEGAYNVLIERESKATSAADEWDLELRFETEPALAKGEAPPTEAPENWPSASPAPPSGKQKRTGGSSYYDATSLETGEWVDTIAPGRTRFYRVPVDWGQRIFATAALSNNNASDEFLGNALAVSLDNPARGHVDDATLSYAGKPTSVALDPLPPVAYENRYASASAVGAMRFAGWYYLSVTLSPKVAEHYGDTPVGLTLKVNVVDEAGRTPYQGDAGIFGVSDADRDMAKNGQSAPEAGKSDTMKVVAAAGIGSGAVLVLGLGMWTLLARRRAGSAPVPPGAGGPPPFGGPPQTW
;
A
#
# COMPACT_ATOMS: atom_id res chain seq x y z
N MET A 1 -71.43 8.97 -47.50
CA MET A 1 -70.83 10.31 -47.60
C MET A 1 -70.55 10.84 -46.20
N ASN A 2 -69.28 11.14 -45.93
CA ASN A 2 -68.68 11.83 -44.77
C ASN A 2 -69.56 12.26 -43.57
N ARG A 3 -69.23 11.71 -42.39
CA ARG A 3 -68.71 12.40 -41.20
C ARG A 3 -68.95 11.55 -39.95
N GLN A 4 -67.90 11.25 -39.19
CA GLN A 4 -67.81 11.34 -37.73
C GLN A 4 -66.50 10.67 -37.26
N ARG A 5 -65.49 11.42 -36.83
CA ARG A 5 -65.24 11.99 -35.48
C ARG A 5 -65.04 10.93 -34.39
N ASN A 6 -63.75 10.75 -34.08
CA ASN A 6 -63.12 10.10 -32.92
C ASN A 6 -63.76 10.39 -31.54
N ARG A 7 -63.62 9.41 -30.64
CA ARG A 7 -63.19 9.48 -29.21
C ARG A 7 -63.61 8.16 -28.53
N GLY A 8 -62.82 7.43 -27.75
CA GLY A 8 -61.47 7.55 -27.25
C GLY A 8 -61.32 6.46 -26.17
N ARG A 9 -60.22 5.70 -26.20
CA ARG A 9 -59.76 4.92 -25.04
C ARG A 9 -58.28 5.20 -24.86
N VAL A 10 -58.01 5.88 -23.75
CA VAL A 10 -56.67 6.13 -23.21
C VAL A 10 -56.14 4.78 -22.71
N ALA A 11 -55.06 4.31 -23.33
CA ALA A 11 -54.24 3.22 -22.78
C ALA A 11 -52.93 3.84 -22.28
N LEU A 12 -52.66 3.63 -20.99
CA LEU A 12 -51.40 4.00 -20.34
C LEU A 12 -50.23 3.29 -21.03
N ALA A 13 -49.25 4.05 -21.52
CA ALA A 13 -47.96 3.54 -21.92
C ALA A 13 -47.00 3.61 -20.72
N SER A 14 -46.72 2.47 -20.12
CA SER A 14 -45.64 2.27 -19.14
C SER A 14 -44.31 2.21 -19.90
N LEU A 15 -43.49 3.25 -19.76
CA LEU A 15 -42.09 3.26 -20.20
C LEU A 15 -41.24 2.46 -19.20
N ALA A 16 -40.94 1.20 -19.55
CA ALA A 16 -39.90 0.43 -18.89
C ALA A 16 -38.54 0.84 -19.50
N ALA A 17 -37.78 1.66 -18.79
CA ALA A 17 -36.39 1.95 -19.12
C ALA A 17 -35.52 0.77 -18.65
N MET A 18 -35.16 -0.13 -19.56
CA MET A 18 -34.11 -1.12 -19.31
C MET A 18 -32.75 -0.42 -19.42
N CYS A 19 -32.06 -0.24 -18.30
CA CYS A 19 -30.64 0.09 -18.30
C CYS A 19 -29.85 -1.18 -18.65
N ALA A 20 -29.38 -1.27 -19.89
CA ALA A 20 -28.37 -2.25 -20.29
C ALA A 20 -27.03 -1.85 -19.67
N VAL A 21 -26.58 -2.60 -18.66
CA VAL A 21 -25.21 -2.49 -18.14
C VAL A 21 -24.29 -3.15 -19.17
N ALA A 22 -23.51 -2.34 -19.87
CA ALA A 22 -22.43 -2.82 -20.72
C ALA A 22 -21.34 -3.41 -19.83
N VAL A 23 -21.29 -4.74 -19.75
CA VAL A 23 -20.17 -5.47 -19.14
C VAL A 23 -19.03 -5.45 -20.15
N LEU A 24 -18.02 -4.61 -19.90
CA LEU A 24 -16.74 -4.69 -20.59
C LEU A 24 -16.06 -6.02 -20.21
N PRO A 25 -15.43 -6.73 -21.15
CA PRO A 25 -14.68 -7.95 -20.84
C PRO A 25 -13.44 -7.57 -20.04
N GLY A 26 -13.46 -7.79 -18.74
CA GLY A 26 -12.26 -7.78 -17.92
C GLY A 26 -11.31 -8.86 -18.44
N GLN A 27 -10.10 -8.47 -18.82
CA GLN A 27 -9.04 -9.42 -19.10
C GLN A 27 -8.77 -10.20 -17.81
N ALA A 28 -9.14 -11.48 -17.80
CA ALA A 28 -8.81 -12.38 -16.72
C ALA A 28 -7.31 -12.68 -16.78
N HIS A 29 -6.52 -11.96 -15.97
CA HIS A 29 -5.18 -12.43 -15.63
C HIS A 29 -5.33 -13.70 -14.81
N ALA A 30 -4.63 -14.75 -15.22
CA ALA A 30 -4.45 -15.93 -14.39
C ALA A 30 -3.85 -15.44 -13.06
N ALA A 31 -4.60 -15.60 -11.97
CA ALA A 31 -4.04 -15.40 -10.65
C ALA A 31 -2.95 -16.45 -10.48
N ASP A 32 -1.69 -16.02 -10.51
CA ASP A 32 -0.60 -16.82 -9.99
C ASP A 32 -1.01 -17.24 -8.57
N GLY A 33 -0.90 -18.55 -8.28
CA GLY A 33 -1.57 -19.16 -7.13
C GLY A 33 -1.27 -18.50 -5.77
N PRO A 34 -1.95 -18.94 -4.70
CA PRO A 34 -1.79 -18.35 -3.37
C PRO A 34 -0.31 -18.18 -2.96
N GLY A 35 0.16 -16.93 -2.83
CA GLY A 35 1.53 -16.61 -2.45
C GLY A 35 2.41 -16.03 -3.55
N ALA A 36 1.89 -15.80 -4.76
CA ALA A 36 2.51 -14.92 -5.73
C ALA A 36 2.47 -13.45 -5.26
N TYR A 37 3.39 -12.64 -5.79
CA TYR A 37 3.43 -11.20 -5.53
C TYR A 37 2.19 -10.52 -6.12
N THR A 38 1.44 -9.79 -5.30
CA THR A 38 0.27 -9.03 -5.75
C THR A 38 0.69 -7.65 -6.26
N PHE A 39 0.65 -7.45 -7.58
CA PHE A 39 0.83 -6.11 -8.15
C PHE A 39 -0.30 -5.18 -7.73
N ASP A 40 0.02 -3.89 -7.61
CA ASP A 40 -0.99 -2.85 -7.46
C ASP A 40 -1.99 -2.92 -8.64
N PRO A 41 -3.31 -3.07 -8.43
CA PRO A 41 -4.28 -3.12 -9.51
C PRO A 41 -4.38 -1.80 -10.29
N ALA A 42 -3.86 -0.69 -9.75
CA ALA A 42 -3.71 0.56 -10.47
C ALA A 42 -2.45 0.60 -11.36
N ALA A 43 -1.58 -0.41 -11.31
CA ALA A 43 -0.37 -0.47 -12.10
C ALA A 43 -0.70 -0.54 -13.60
N THR A 44 -0.26 0.49 -14.34
CA THR A 44 -0.43 0.54 -15.79
C THR A 44 0.75 -0.10 -16.49
N ALA A 45 0.50 -0.84 -17.57
CA ALA A 45 1.58 -1.44 -18.34
C ALA A 45 2.44 -0.36 -19.01
N VAL A 46 3.76 -0.45 -18.87
CA VAL A 46 4.73 0.42 -19.53
C VAL A 46 5.84 -0.43 -20.13
N GLN A 47 6.30 -0.05 -21.33
CA GLN A 47 7.41 -0.72 -21.99
C GLN A 47 8.67 0.11 -21.79
N GLY A 48 9.69 -0.50 -21.18
CA GLY A 48 11.06 0.04 -21.20
C GLY A 48 11.72 -0.23 -22.55
N THR A 49 12.66 0.64 -22.94
CA THR A 49 13.41 0.55 -24.20
C THR A 49 14.91 0.48 -23.95
N GLU A 50 15.67 -0.16 -24.84
CA GLU A 50 17.13 -0.21 -24.73
C GLU A 50 17.80 1.11 -25.16
N THR A 51 17.04 2.00 -25.79
CA THR A 51 17.44 3.34 -26.22
C THR A 51 16.67 4.40 -25.42
N ASN A 52 17.37 5.40 -24.89
CA ASN A 52 16.74 6.50 -24.15
C ASN A 52 15.85 7.40 -25.02
N ALA A 53 16.12 7.49 -26.33
CA ALA A 53 15.35 8.31 -27.27
C ALA A 53 13.89 7.85 -27.42
N ASP A 54 13.63 6.56 -27.22
CA ASP A 54 12.31 5.93 -27.39
C ASP A 54 11.63 5.63 -26.04
N ALA A 55 12.22 6.08 -24.94
CA ALA A 55 11.80 5.73 -23.58
C ALA A 55 10.41 6.29 -23.24
N SER A 56 9.56 5.41 -22.69
CA SER A 56 8.23 5.78 -22.20
C SER A 56 8.30 6.68 -20.96
N GLU A 57 7.43 7.69 -20.89
CA GLU A 57 7.35 8.60 -19.75
C GLU A 57 6.71 7.95 -18.52
N LEU A 58 7.34 8.12 -17.35
CA LEU A 58 6.75 7.84 -16.05
C LEU A 58 6.24 9.13 -15.43
N LYS A 59 5.05 9.08 -14.83
CA LYS A 59 4.38 10.22 -14.20
C LYS A 59 4.44 10.15 -12.69
N PRO A 60 4.60 11.29 -11.99
CA PRO A 60 4.56 11.33 -10.54
C PRO A 60 3.26 10.72 -9.97
N GLY A 61 3.37 10.01 -8.85
CA GLY A 61 2.27 9.37 -8.13
C GLY A 61 1.63 8.18 -8.87
N SER A 62 2.22 7.72 -9.97
CA SER A 62 1.72 6.60 -10.75
C SER A 62 2.50 5.32 -10.48
N VAL A 63 1.80 4.20 -10.56
CA VAL A 63 2.38 2.85 -10.47
C VAL A 63 2.36 2.22 -11.86
N TYR A 64 3.43 1.51 -12.19
CA TYR A 64 3.57 0.85 -13.48
C TYR A 64 4.01 -0.59 -13.35
N ARG A 65 3.68 -1.39 -14.37
CA ARG A 65 4.16 -2.76 -14.54
C ARG A 65 4.96 -2.89 -15.83
N SER A 66 6.08 -3.59 -15.76
CA SER A 66 6.96 -3.89 -16.89
C SER A 66 7.60 -5.28 -16.70
N SER A 67 8.53 -5.69 -17.56
CA SER A 67 9.37 -6.87 -17.39
C SER A 67 10.79 -6.61 -17.86
N ILE A 68 11.76 -7.38 -17.33
CA ILE A 68 13.18 -7.24 -17.68
C ILE A 68 13.86 -8.61 -17.85
N LYS A 69 14.57 -8.76 -18.97
CA LYS A 69 15.36 -9.96 -19.29
C LYS A 69 16.70 -9.95 -18.56
N ALA A 70 17.33 -11.11 -18.46
CA ALA A 70 18.69 -11.22 -17.96
C ALA A 70 19.64 -10.29 -18.75
N ASP A 71 20.47 -9.54 -18.02
CA ASP A 71 21.48 -8.60 -18.54
C ASP A 71 20.91 -7.47 -19.42
N GLN A 72 19.60 -7.21 -19.33
CA GLN A 72 18.94 -6.15 -20.07
C GLN A 72 19.04 -4.80 -19.35
N LYS A 73 19.09 -3.73 -20.14
CA LYS A 73 19.08 -2.34 -19.71
C LYS A 73 17.86 -1.65 -20.29
N LEU A 74 17.00 -1.10 -19.43
CA LEU A 74 15.75 -0.47 -19.82
C LEU A 74 15.72 0.99 -19.38
N TYR A 75 15.48 1.87 -20.34
CA TYR A 75 15.27 3.29 -20.13
C TYR A 75 13.78 3.62 -20.01
N TYR A 76 13.50 4.53 -19.08
CA TYR A 76 12.24 5.25 -18.94
C TYR A 76 12.52 6.73 -18.83
N ARG A 77 11.58 7.57 -19.26
CA ARG A 77 11.75 9.02 -19.25
C ARG A 77 11.05 9.66 -18.06
N LEU A 78 11.68 10.67 -17.49
CA LEU A 78 11.12 11.58 -16.49
C LEU A 78 11.09 12.99 -17.04
N ASP A 79 10.14 13.79 -16.57
CA ASP A 79 10.14 15.24 -16.71
C ASP A 79 10.18 15.85 -15.30
N LEU A 80 11.28 16.53 -14.97
CA LEU A 80 11.58 17.00 -13.62
C LEU A 80 11.71 18.53 -13.61
N ASP A 81 11.11 19.19 -12.61
CA ASP A 81 11.28 20.64 -12.40
C ASP A 81 12.60 20.99 -11.70
N ASP A 82 12.91 22.26 -11.45
CA ASP A 82 14.16 22.69 -10.81
C ASP A 82 14.07 22.83 -9.27
N ARG A 83 13.05 22.25 -8.61
CA ARG A 83 12.74 22.50 -7.18
C ARG A 83 12.40 21.26 -6.36
N THR A 84 11.90 20.23 -7.01
CA THR A 84 11.27 19.08 -6.39
C THR A 84 12.23 17.90 -6.42
N ASN A 85 12.38 17.23 -5.28
CA ASN A 85 13.14 15.97 -5.24
C ASN A 85 12.27 14.86 -5.83
N ALA A 86 12.89 14.02 -6.65
CA ALA A 86 12.24 12.94 -7.36
C ALA A 86 12.86 11.60 -6.97
N TYR A 87 12.02 10.57 -6.86
CA TYR A 87 12.40 9.21 -6.49
C TYR A 87 11.72 8.22 -7.41
N VAL A 88 12.49 7.33 -8.03
CA VAL A 88 11.95 6.24 -8.84
C VAL A 88 12.41 4.92 -8.26
N SER A 89 11.47 4.09 -7.84
CA SER A 89 11.76 2.75 -7.36
C SER A 89 11.33 1.67 -8.34
N ALA A 90 12.06 0.57 -8.32
CA ALA A 90 11.78 -0.64 -9.04
C ALA A 90 11.78 -1.82 -8.06
N VAL A 91 10.67 -2.55 -8.03
CA VAL A 91 10.58 -3.85 -7.38
C VAL A 91 10.69 -4.90 -8.47
N VAL A 92 11.66 -5.81 -8.37
CA VAL A 92 11.73 -6.98 -9.26
C VAL A 92 11.08 -8.16 -8.60
N VAL A 93 10.39 -8.97 -9.41
CA VAL A 93 9.72 -10.19 -8.95
C VAL A 93 10.21 -11.34 -9.81
N PRO A 94 11.24 -12.09 -9.35
CA PRO A 94 11.63 -13.33 -9.99
C PRO A 94 10.51 -14.37 -9.91
N ARG A 95 10.50 -15.29 -10.87
CA ARG A 95 9.62 -16.45 -10.81
C ARG A 95 9.94 -17.29 -9.57
N LYS A 96 8.91 -17.84 -8.92
CA LYS A 96 9.03 -18.63 -7.68
C LYS A 96 10.01 -19.81 -7.79
N ASP A 97 10.02 -20.47 -8.94
CA ASP A 97 10.91 -21.62 -9.20
C ASP A 97 12.16 -21.20 -10.01
N GLY A 98 12.34 -19.89 -10.21
CA GLY A 98 13.48 -19.32 -10.93
C GLY A 98 14.74 -19.35 -10.08
N LYS A 99 15.82 -19.86 -10.66
CA LYS A 99 17.13 -19.86 -9.99
C LYS A 99 17.74 -18.47 -10.02
N VAL A 100 18.16 -17.98 -8.84
CA VAL A 100 18.98 -16.79 -8.64
C VAL A 100 20.30 -17.18 -7.98
N ALA A 101 21.31 -16.33 -8.08
CA ALA A 101 22.65 -16.54 -7.53
C ALA A 101 23.16 -15.28 -6.81
N TYR A 102 24.23 -15.43 -6.03
CA TYR A 102 24.90 -14.30 -5.40
C TYR A 102 25.28 -13.22 -6.42
N GLY A 103 24.85 -11.99 -6.18
CA GLY A 103 25.09 -10.83 -7.04
C GLY A 103 24.25 -10.80 -8.32
N ASP A 104 23.21 -11.64 -8.43
CA ASP A 104 22.08 -11.31 -9.30
C ASP A 104 21.32 -10.13 -8.68
N GLY A 105 20.70 -9.27 -9.49
CA GLY A 105 19.93 -8.17 -8.91
C GLY A 105 19.50 -7.13 -9.92
N ILE A 106 19.20 -5.93 -9.40
CA ILE A 106 18.94 -4.75 -10.21
C ILE A 106 19.75 -3.55 -9.74
N THR A 107 20.10 -2.71 -10.70
CA THR A 107 20.58 -1.36 -10.46
C THR A 107 19.58 -0.38 -11.05
N VAL A 108 19.22 0.65 -10.28
CA VAL A 108 18.35 1.74 -10.72
C VAL A 108 19.17 3.01 -10.66
N SER A 109 19.19 3.79 -11.73
CA SER A 109 19.85 5.10 -11.76
C SER A 109 18.97 6.17 -12.42
N ILE A 110 19.09 7.42 -11.93
CA ILE A 110 18.56 8.59 -12.63
C ILE A 110 19.73 9.30 -13.29
N ARG A 111 19.56 9.65 -14.56
CA ARG A 111 20.59 10.19 -15.45
C ARG A 111 20.06 11.38 -16.24
N ASP A 112 20.90 12.39 -16.49
CA ASP A 112 20.56 13.47 -17.39
C ASP A 112 20.63 13.04 -18.87
N LEU A 113 20.33 13.95 -19.81
CA LEU A 113 20.37 13.66 -21.25
C LEU A 113 21.78 13.46 -21.81
N ASN A 114 22.81 13.88 -21.08
CA ASN A 114 24.21 13.64 -21.42
C ASN A 114 24.74 12.34 -20.79
N ASP A 115 23.84 11.53 -20.22
CA ASP A 115 24.16 10.28 -19.53
C ASP A 115 25.00 10.49 -18.25
N SER A 116 24.95 11.69 -17.67
CA SER A 116 25.56 11.96 -16.36
C SER A 116 24.62 11.46 -15.26
N GLN A 117 25.16 10.61 -14.39
CA GLN A 117 24.40 9.98 -13.31
C GLN A 117 24.15 10.96 -12.16
N CYS A 118 22.89 11.10 -11.77
CA CYS A 118 22.44 11.88 -10.63
C CYS A 118 22.56 11.06 -9.34
N SER A 119 22.05 9.83 -9.37
CA SER A 119 22.23 8.84 -8.32
C SER A 119 22.05 7.44 -8.90
N SER A 120 22.49 6.44 -8.15
CA SER A 120 22.26 5.03 -8.44
C SER A 120 22.26 4.26 -7.14
N GLU A 121 21.34 3.31 -7.02
CA GLU A 121 21.36 2.30 -5.96
C GLU A 121 21.07 0.95 -6.60
N ASP A 122 21.49 -0.10 -5.93
CA ASP A 122 21.24 -1.48 -6.34
C ASP A 122 20.56 -2.28 -5.24
N ALA A 123 19.98 -3.41 -5.66
CA ALA A 123 19.51 -4.45 -4.77
C ALA A 123 19.90 -5.78 -5.38
N ILE A 124 20.62 -6.59 -4.61
CA ILE A 124 21.15 -7.87 -5.06
C ILE A 124 20.70 -9.03 -4.17
N PHE A 125 20.66 -10.22 -4.76
CA PHE A 125 20.61 -11.48 -4.01
C PHE A 125 21.98 -11.68 -3.38
N GLU A 126 22.09 -11.40 -2.08
CA GLU A 126 23.30 -11.68 -1.33
C GLU A 126 23.37 -13.16 -0.89
N SER A 127 23.72 -13.42 0.36
CA SER A 127 23.88 -14.77 0.93
C SER A 127 22.57 -15.59 0.91
N ALA A 128 21.42 -14.92 0.84
CA ALA A 128 20.11 -15.54 0.64
C ALA A 128 19.82 -15.76 -0.87
N GLU A 129 20.42 -16.80 -1.45
CA GLU A 129 20.32 -17.12 -2.88
C GLU A 129 19.03 -17.90 -3.24
N PHE A 130 17.88 -17.27 -3.05
CA PHE A 130 16.58 -17.82 -3.47
C PHE A 130 15.64 -16.71 -3.96
N PRO A 131 14.76 -17.01 -4.94
CA PRO A 131 13.91 -16.02 -5.57
C PRO A 131 12.97 -15.39 -4.56
N ARG A 132 13.00 -14.06 -4.51
CA ARG A 132 12.12 -13.21 -3.70
C ARG A 132 12.04 -11.83 -4.34
N PRO A 133 10.99 -11.04 -4.07
CA PRO A 133 11.01 -9.65 -4.46
C PRO A 133 12.14 -8.89 -3.77
N ILE A 134 12.86 -8.07 -4.53
CA ILE A 134 13.86 -7.13 -4.01
C ILE A 134 13.60 -5.76 -4.67
N ALA A 135 13.94 -4.68 -3.97
CA ALA A 135 13.64 -3.33 -4.39
C ALA A 135 14.86 -2.42 -4.30
N ALA A 136 15.03 -1.58 -5.32
CA ALA A 136 15.98 -0.49 -5.32
C ALA A 136 15.30 0.78 -5.82
N TYR A 137 15.92 1.92 -5.57
CA TYR A 137 15.43 3.22 -6.00
C TYR A 137 16.58 4.12 -6.43
N ALA A 138 16.29 5.07 -7.29
CA ALA A 138 17.18 6.17 -7.57
C ALA A 138 16.46 7.49 -7.34
N TYR A 139 17.24 8.53 -7.14
CA TYR A 139 16.74 9.85 -6.79
C TYR A 139 17.45 10.97 -7.54
N ARG A 140 16.75 12.09 -7.64
CA ARG A 140 17.36 13.37 -7.96
C ARG A 140 16.94 14.36 -6.88
N THR A 141 17.90 14.80 -6.08
CA THR A 141 17.71 15.84 -5.07
C THR A 141 18.11 17.19 -5.65
N VAL A 142 17.30 18.22 -5.39
CA VAL A 142 17.61 19.60 -5.77
C VAL A 142 18.39 20.24 -4.64
N GLU A 143 19.70 20.02 -4.65
CA GLU A 143 20.60 20.61 -3.66
C GLU A 143 21.17 21.93 -4.17
N LYS A 144 21.13 22.98 -3.33
CA LYS A 144 21.61 24.32 -3.67
C LYS A 144 23.09 24.36 -4.09
N ASP A 145 23.89 23.37 -3.68
CA ASP A 145 25.34 23.29 -3.93
C ASP A 145 25.78 22.14 -4.87
N SER A 146 24.88 21.23 -5.31
CA SER A 146 25.17 20.24 -6.37
C SER A 146 25.44 20.82 -7.77
N THR A 147 26.61 20.66 -8.37
CA THR A 147 26.85 21.21 -9.73
C THR A 147 26.22 20.39 -10.87
N THR A 148 25.53 19.30 -10.56
CA THR A 148 24.96 18.35 -11.54
C THR A 148 23.49 18.05 -11.22
N CYS A 149 22.73 17.63 -12.24
CA CYS A 149 21.34 17.16 -12.08
C CYS A 149 20.36 18.13 -11.39
N ARG A 150 20.56 19.45 -11.54
CA ARG A 150 19.63 20.47 -11.02
C ARG A 150 18.63 21.00 -12.03
N ALA A 151 18.99 20.98 -13.30
CA ALA A 151 18.22 21.66 -14.33
C ALA A 151 16.82 21.05 -14.45
N GLU A 152 15.82 21.88 -14.71
CA GLU A 152 14.53 21.38 -15.15
C GLU A 152 14.65 20.71 -16.53
N GLY A 153 13.75 19.77 -16.80
CA GLY A 153 13.59 19.12 -18.09
C GLY A 153 13.66 17.60 -18.01
N ALA A 154 14.03 16.99 -19.14
CA ALA A 154 13.99 15.55 -19.30
C ALA A 154 15.18 14.85 -18.65
N TYR A 155 14.89 13.78 -17.92
CA TYR A 155 15.85 12.85 -17.35
C TYR A 155 15.48 11.43 -17.77
N ASN A 156 16.41 10.50 -17.59
CA ASN A 156 16.19 9.09 -17.82
C ASN A 156 16.32 8.32 -16.51
N VAL A 157 15.44 7.35 -16.31
CA VAL A 157 15.65 6.25 -15.36
C VAL A 157 16.21 5.10 -16.16
N LEU A 158 17.35 4.57 -15.72
CA LEU A 158 17.93 3.36 -16.27
C LEU A 158 17.78 2.24 -15.22
N ILE A 159 17.14 1.15 -15.64
CA ILE A 159 17.02 -0.08 -14.85
C ILE A 159 17.83 -1.16 -15.54
N GLU A 160 18.78 -1.73 -14.81
CA GLU A 160 19.68 -2.76 -15.29
C GLU A 160 19.45 -4.02 -14.46
N ARG A 161 19.25 -5.16 -15.12
CA ARG A 161 19.24 -6.45 -14.44
C ARG A 161 20.61 -7.08 -14.59
N GLU A 162 21.24 -7.41 -13.48
CA GLU A 162 22.45 -8.23 -13.47
C GLU A 162 22.09 -9.70 -13.25
N SER A 163 22.63 -10.60 -14.06
CA SER A 163 22.40 -12.04 -13.89
C SER A 163 23.67 -12.87 -14.13
N LYS A 164 23.95 -13.83 -13.26
CA LYS A 164 25.03 -14.80 -13.45
C LYS A 164 24.60 -15.82 -14.51
N ALA A 165 25.58 -16.37 -15.22
CA ALA A 165 25.36 -17.41 -16.24
C ALA A 165 24.66 -18.68 -15.69
N THR A 166 24.71 -18.88 -14.37
CA THR A 166 24.09 -20.01 -13.67
C THR A 166 22.61 -19.79 -13.31
N SER A 167 22.10 -18.58 -13.51
CA SER A 167 20.78 -18.13 -13.11
C SER A 167 19.75 -18.30 -14.22
N ALA A 168 18.47 -18.24 -13.87
CA ALA A 168 17.40 -18.40 -14.85
C ALA A 168 17.35 -17.21 -15.82
N ALA A 169 17.26 -17.50 -17.12
CA ALA A 169 17.15 -16.49 -18.17
C ALA A 169 15.74 -15.91 -18.34
N ASP A 170 14.74 -16.49 -17.67
CA ASP A 170 13.37 -16.01 -17.69
C ASP A 170 13.27 -14.54 -17.28
N GLU A 171 12.33 -13.81 -17.87
CA GLU A 171 12.03 -12.43 -17.49
C GLU A 171 11.58 -12.34 -16.03
N TRP A 172 12.01 -11.27 -15.36
CA TRP A 172 11.45 -10.85 -14.08
C TRP A 172 10.40 -9.78 -14.33
N ASP A 173 9.28 -9.86 -13.63
CA ASP A 173 8.30 -8.78 -13.61
C ASP A 173 8.88 -7.58 -12.84
N LEU A 174 8.49 -6.37 -13.25
CA LEU A 174 8.84 -5.10 -12.61
C LEU A 174 7.59 -4.38 -12.13
N GLU A 175 7.61 -3.87 -10.91
CA GLU A 175 6.69 -2.82 -10.45
C GLU A 175 7.48 -1.53 -10.23
N LEU A 176 7.13 -0.49 -10.99
CA LEU A 176 7.80 0.81 -10.95
C LEU A 176 6.92 1.85 -10.26
N ARG A 177 7.53 2.74 -9.48
CA ARG A 177 6.86 3.91 -8.92
C ARG A 177 7.70 5.15 -9.10
N PHE A 178 7.06 6.26 -9.38
CA PHE A 178 7.68 7.58 -9.42
C PHE A 178 7.00 8.48 -8.40
N GLU A 179 7.74 8.91 -7.38
CA GLU A 179 7.28 9.74 -6.29
C GLU A 179 8.07 11.05 -6.23
N THR A 180 7.42 12.12 -5.78
CA THR A 180 8.05 13.44 -5.61
C THR A 180 7.86 13.92 -4.18
N GLU A 181 8.92 14.42 -3.55
CA GLU A 181 8.80 14.97 -2.20
C GLU A 181 7.97 16.27 -2.20
N PRO A 182 7.13 16.49 -1.18
CA PRO A 182 6.43 17.76 -0.98
C PRO A 182 7.41 18.92 -0.77
N ALA A 183 6.93 20.13 -1.05
CA ALA A 183 7.69 21.35 -0.76
C ALA A 183 7.92 21.52 0.75
N LEU A 184 9.08 22.05 1.12
CA LEU A 184 9.39 22.38 2.50
C LEU A 184 8.48 23.50 3.03
N ALA A 185 8.15 23.43 4.33
CA ALA A 185 7.51 24.51 5.04
C ALA A 185 8.34 25.79 4.97
N LYS A 186 7.68 26.95 4.82
CA LYS A 186 8.36 28.25 4.87
C LYS A 186 8.92 28.48 6.27
N GLY A 187 10.22 28.70 6.39
CA GLY A 187 10.86 28.93 7.69
C GLY A 187 12.36 28.71 7.65
N GLU A 188 12.91 28.35 8.79
CA GLU A 188 14.31 27.93 8.93
C GLU A 188 14.55 26.69 8.07
N ALA A 189 15.69 26.67 7.36
CA ALA A 189 16.09 25.50 6.59
C ALA A 189 16.29 24.32 7.55
N PRO A 190 15.87 23.10 7.18
CA PRO A 190 16.17 21.93 7.99
C PRO A 190 17.67 21.81 8.25
N PRO A 191 18.08 21.18 9.37
CA PRO A 191 19.47 20.82 9.58
C PRO A 191 20.05 20.06 8.38
N THR A 192 21.37 20.17 8.19
CA THR A 192 22.08 19.45 7.12
C THR A 192 23.02 18.38 7.66
N GLU A 193 23.25 18.34 8.97
CA GLU A 193 24.09 17.34 9.62
C GLU A 193 23.21 16.20 10.14
N ALA A 194 23.43 15.00 9.63
CA ALA A 194 22.71 13.81 10.07
C ALA A 194 23.02 13.51 11.56
N PRO A 195 22.09 12.92 12.32
CA PRO A 195 22.36 12.45 13.68
C PRO A 195 23.50 11.43 13.65
N GLU A 196 24.49 11.59 14.55
CA GLU A 196 25.65 10.67 14.63
C GLU A 196 25.58 9.71 15.81
N ASN A 197 24.77 10.01 16.83
CA ASN A 197 24.72 9.25 18.07
C ASN A 197 23.28 8.88 18.41
N TRP A 198 22.96 7.60 18.33
CA TRP A 198 21.68 7.05 18.78
C TRP A 198 21.88 5.75 19.58
N PRO A 199 21.02 5.47 20.56
CA PRO A 199 21.06 4.21 21.28
C PRO A 199 20.89 3.01 20.34
N SER A 200 21.80 2.05 20.43
CA SER A 200 21.76 0.80 19.65
C SER A 200 20.92 -0.31 20.30
N ALA A 201 20.55 -0.14 21.58
CA ALA A 201 19.75 -1.12 22.30
C ALA A 201 18.29 -1.07 21.85
N SER A 202 17.79 -2.16 21.26
CA SER A 202 16.36 -2.34 21.02
C SER A 202 15.65 -2.54 22.37
N PRO A 203 14.61 -1.75 22.69
CA PRO A 203 13.76 -2.05 23.83
C PRO A 203 12.99 -3.35 23.63
N ALA A 204 12.57 -3.96 24.73
CA ALA A 204 11.65 -5.08 24.67
C ALA A 204 10.27 -4.58 24.21
N PRO A 205 9.62 -5.26 23.25
CA PRO A 205 8.26 -4.91 22.86
C PRO A 205 7.29 -5.11 24.02
N PRO A 206 6.12 -4.42 24.00
CA PRO A 206 5.05 -4.64 24.94
C PRO A 206 4.69 -6.13 25.04
N SER A 207 4.28 -6.55 26.23
CA SER A 207 3.83 -7.92 26.44
C SER A 207 2.46 -8.15 25.79
N GLY A 208 2.33 -9.29 25.10
CA GLY A 208 1.07 -9.70 24.48
C GLY A 208 1.25 -10.06 23.01
N LYS A 209 1.26 -11.36 22.73
CA LYS A 209 1.33 -11.86 21.35
C LYS A 209 0.00 -11.65 20.65
N GLN A 210 0.02 -10.97 19.51
CA GLN A 210 -1.16 -10.75 18.67
C GLN A 210 -0.99 -11.41 17.32
N LYS A 211 -2.06 -11.94 16.73
CA LYS A 211 -1.99 -12.60 15.43
C LYS A 211 -2.16 -11.58 14.30
N ARG A 212 -1.25 -11.59 13.34
CA ARG A 212 -1.30 -10.80 12.11
C ARG A 212 -0.73 -11.62 10.98
N THR A 213 -1.48 -11.79 9.89
CA THR A 213 -0.95 -12.41 8.69
C THR A 213 -0.45 -11.36 7.73
N GLY A 214 0.79 -11.51 7.26
CA GLY A 214 1.40 -10.60 6.30
C GLY A 214 0.78 -10.72 4.91
N GLY A 215 0.79 -9.61 4.18
CA GLY A 215 0.42 -9.53 2.78
C GLY A 215 1.41 -10.25 1.87
N SER A 216 1.23 -10.08 0.56
CA SER A 216 2.03 -10.72 -0.49
C SER A 216 2.90 -9.76 -1.29
N SER A 217 2.77 -8.45 -1.04
CA SER A 217 3.43 -7.36 -1.76
C SER A 217 3.49 -6.07 -0.94
N TYR A 218 4.11 -5.02 -1.48
CA TYR A 218 4.00 -3.66 -0.92
C TYR A 218 2.56 -3.11 -0.97
N TYR A 219 1.72 -3.54 -1.92
CA TYR A 219 0.35 -3.04 -2.09
C TYR A 219 -0.60 -3.51 -0.98
N ASP A 220 -0.53 -4.80 -0.64
CA ASP A 220 -1.37 -5.45 0.36
C ASP A 220 -0.65 -5.70 1.70
N ALA A 221 0.49 -5.04 1.92
CA ALA A 221 1.27 -5.16 3.15
C ALA A 221 0.41 -4.90 4.40
N THR A 222 0.45 -5.82 5.35
CA THR A 222 -0.33 -5.73 6.59
C THR A 222 0.32 -4.73 7.53
N SER A 223 -0.43 -3.73 7.98
CA SER A 223 0.09 -2.74 8.90
C SER A 223 0.32 -3.31 10.30
N LEU A 224 1.41 -2.90 10.94
CA LEU A 224 1.79 -3.27 12.30
C LEU A 224 2.10 -2.02 13.12
N GLU A 225 1.75 -2.04 14.40
CA GLU A 225 2.24 -1.10 15.41
C GLU A 225 3.33 -1.76 16.27
N THR A 226 3.87 -1.02 17.24
CA THR A 226 4.79 -1.57 18.24
C THR A 226 4.14 -2.76 18.97
N GLY A 227 4.78 -3.93 18.95
CA GLY A 227 4.23 -5.15 19.52
C GLY A 227 4.96 -6.43 19.13
N GLU A 228 4.45 -7.57 19.63
CA GLU A 228 4.88 -8.91 19.24
C GLU A 228 3.79 -9.61 18.43
N TRP A 229 4.08 -9.86 17.15
CA TRP A 229 3.14 -10.33 16.14
C TRP A 229 3.44 -11.77 15.73
N VAL A 230 2.43 -12.62 15.73
CA VAL A 230 2.53 -14.04 15.37
C VAL A 230 1.86 -14.29 14.02
N ASP A 231 2.59 -14.96 13.15
CA ASP A 231 2.15 -15.42 11.83
C ASP A 231 2.68 -16.83 11.52
N THR A 232 2.43 -17.31 10.31
CA THR A 232 3.07 -18.49 9.72
C THR A 232 3.55 -18.18 8.30
N ILE A 233 4.67 -18.78 7.93
CA ILE A 233 5.30 -18.60 6.63
C ILE A 233 5.61 -19.96 6.00
N ALA A 234 5.14 -20.16 4.77
CA ALA A 234 5.40 -21.38 4.01
C ALA A 234 6.77 -21.28 3.33
N PRO A 235 7.47 -22.41 3.10
CA PRO A 235 8.70 -22.41 2.29
C PRO A 235 8.49 -21.77 0.92
N GLY A 236 9.45 -20.96 0.48
CA GLY A 236 9.39 -20.23 -0.80
C GLY A 236 8.35 -19.11 -0.83
N ARG A 237 7.87 -18.64 0.32
CA ARG A 237 6.88 -17.56 0.42
C ARG A 237 7.51 -16.32 1.02
N THR A 238 7.13 -15.16 0.48
CA THR A 238 7.39 -13.84 1.08
C THR A 238 6.15 -13.32 1.79
N ARG A 239 6.34 -12.73 2.97
CA ARG A 239 5.33 -11.97 3.72
C ARG A 239 5.72 -10.50 3.74
N PHE A 240 4.75 -9.63 3.52
CA PHE A 240 4.92 -8.18 3.59
C PHE A 240 4.12 -7.58 4.74
N TYR A 241 4.81 -6.75 5.50
CA TYR A 241 4.25 -5.93 6.58
C TYR A 241 4.69 -4.49 6.37
N ARG A 242 4.01 -3.56 7.04
CA ARG A 242 4.43 -2.16 7.05
C ARG A 242 4.22 -1.52 8.41
N VAL A 243 5.12 -0.63 8.80
CA VAL A 243 5.15 0.01 10.11
C VAL A 243 5.18 1.52 9.88
N PRO A 244 4.28 2.30 10.50
CA PRO A 244 4.33 3.75 10.37
C PRO A 244 5.43 4.28 11.30
N VAL A 245 6.42 4.98 10.74
CA VAL A 245 7.52 5.59 11.48
C VAL A 245 7.51 7.08 11.17
N ASP A 246 7.27 7.90 12.19
CA ASP A 246 7.18 9.36 12.01
C ASP A 246 8.55 10.02 12.16
N TRP A 247 8.62 11.31 11.85
CA TRP A 247 9.82 12.13 12.05
C TRP A 247 10.32 12.01 13.49
N GLY A 248 11.64 11.96 13.67
CA GLY A 248 12.29 11.78 14.98
C GLY A 248 12.20 10.37 15.57
N GLN A 249 11.36 9.48 15.03
CA GLN A 249 11.18 8.14 15.56
C GLN A 249 12.20 7.15 15.00
N ARG A 250 12.42 6.06 15.75
CA ARG A 250 13.27 4.93 15.34
C ARG A 250 12.48 3.65 15.28
N ILE A 251 12.81 2.79 14.32
CA ILE A 251 12.26 1.45 14.17
C ILE A 251 13.30 0.40 14.53
N PHE A 252 12.88 -0.61 15.30
CA PHE A 252 13.60 -1.84 15.52
C PHE A 252 12.70 -3.00 15.11
N ALA A 253 13.26 -3.97 14.38
CA ALA A 253 12.54 -5.17 14.02
C ALA A 253 13.37 -6.43 14.24
N THR A 254 12.71 -7.49 14.72
CA THR A 254 13.28 -8.81 14.88
C THR A 254 12.32 -9.84 14.33
N ALA A 255 12.83 -10.75 13.49
CA ALA A 255 12.08 -11.91 13.02
C ALA A 255 12.58 -13.18 13.70
N ALA A 256 11.65 -14.05 14.11
CA ALA A 256 11.95 -15.31 14.75
C ALA A 256 11.17 -16.45 14.09
N LEU A 257 11.84 -17.57 13.89
CA LEU A 257 11.22 -18.82 13.48
C LEU A 257 11.01 -19.71 14.69
N SER A 258 9.86 -20.40 14.71
CA SER A 258 9.53 -21.41 15.71
C SER A 258 10.24 -22.73 15.42
N ASN A 259 10.21 -23.65 16.38
CA ASN A 259 10.75 -24.99 16.16
C ASN A 259 9.94 -25.78 15.13
N ASN A 260 10.62 -26.65 14.39
CA ASN A 260 10.04 -27.68 13.56
C ASN A 260 10.87 -28.96 13.79
N ASN A 261 10.24 -29.98 14.34
CA ASN A 261 10.92 -31.20 14.78
C ASN A 261 11.02 -32.27 13.67
N ALA A 262 10.76 -31.91 12.41
CA ALA A 262 10.82 -32.85 11.28
C ALA A 262 12.25 -33.28 10.91
N SER A 263 13.25 -32.45 11.18
CA SER A 263 14.67 -32.68 10.85
C SER A 263 15.59 -31.90 11.79
N ASP A 264 16.89 -32.16 11.71
CA ASP A 264 17.99 -31.44 12.35
C ASP A 264 19.00 -30.85 11.34
N GLU A 265 18.71 -30.92 10.04
CA GLU A 265 19.57 -30.41 8.95
C GLU A 265 19.83 -28.91 9.08
N PHE A 266 21.08 -28.49 8.91
CA PHE A 266 21.46 -27.08 8.97
C PHE A 266 21.25 -26.38 7.63
N LEU A 267 20.37 -25.38 7.61
CA LEU A 267 20.13 -24.51 6.46
C LEU A 267 20.66 -23.11 6.73
N GLY A 268 21.75 -22.73 6.05
CA GLY A 268 22.24 -21.35 6.04
C GLY A 268 21.25 -20.41 5.34
N ASN A 269 21.11 -19.19 5.88
CA ASN A 269 20.28 -18.13 5.31
C ASN A 269 18.83 -18.56 5.01
N ALA A 270 18.28 -19.46 5.82
CA ALA A 270 16.94 -20.01 5.64
C ALA A 270 15.83 -18.96 5.68
N LEU A 271 16.04 -17.83 6.37
CA LEU A 271 15.17 -16.66 6.33
C LEU A 271 15.95 -15.46 5.79
N ALA A 272 15.32 -14.68 4.91
CA ALA A 272 15.76 -13.34 4.56
C ALA A 272 14.72 -12.32 5.07
N VAL A 273 15.19 -11.27 5.73
CA VAL A 273 14.38 -10.15 6.23
C VAL A 273 14.94 -8.89 5.61
N SER A 274 14.10 -8.03 5.06
CA SER A 274 14.55 -6.73 4.53
C SER A 274 13.60 -5.62 4.97
N LEU A 275 14.17 -4.43 5.15
CA LEU A 275 13.48 -3.20 5.45
C LEU A 275 13.66 -2.20 4.30
N ASP A 276 12.54 -1.70 3.79
CA ASP A 276 12.53 -0.65 2.78
C ASP A 276 11.80 0.59 3.29
N ASN A 277 12.26 1.76 2.88
CA ASN A 277 11.68 3.05 3.26
C ASN A 277 10.38 3.36 2.45
N PRO A 278 9.68 4.47 2.74
CA PRO A 278 8.46 4.85 2.03
C PRO A 278 8.58 4.95 0.50
N ALA A 279 9.75 5.36 0.00
CA ALA A 279 10.06 5.42 -1.43
C ALA A 279 10.52 4.07 -2.02
N ARG A 280 10.49 3.00 -1.22
CA ARG A 280 11.00 1.64 -1.53
C ARG A 280 12.51 1.61 -1.80
N GLY A 281 13.24 2.50 -1.14
CA GLY A 281 14.68 2.40 -1.04
C GLY A 281 15.08 1.44 0.07
N HIS A 282 16.04 0.57 -0.24
CA HIS A 282 16.60 -0.38 0.71
C HIS A 282 17.22 0.36 1.91
N VAL A 283 16.90 -0.11 3.12
CA VAL A 283 17.42 0.46 4.38
C VAL A 283 18.40 -0.50 5.04
N ASP A 284 17.99 -1.75 5.21
CA ASP A 284 18.74 -2.80 5.88
C ASP A 284 18.18 -4.19 5.52
N ASP A 285 18.99 -5.23 5.74
CA ASP A 285 18.54 -6.62 5.71
C ASP A 285 19.27 -7.49 6.72
N ALA A 286 18.68 -8.66 6.96
CA ALA A 286 19.31 -9.67 7.78
C ALA A 286 18.92 -11.08 7.33
N THR A 287 19.82 -12.02 7.56
CA THR A 287 19.60 -13.44 7.25
C THR A 287 19.70 -14.31 8.50
N LEU A 288 18.92 -15.39 8.52
CA LEU A 288 18.84 -16.32 9.65
C LEU A 288 19.11 -17.73 9.19
N SER A 289 20.06 -18.41 9.83
CA SER A 289 20.24 -19.86 9.66
C SER A 289 19.23 -20.65 10.51
N TYR A 290 18.82 -21.82 10.03
CA TYR A 290 17.79 -22.65 10.68
C TYR A 290 18.20 -24.11 10.77
N ALA A 291 17.94 -24.73 11.93
CA ALA A 291 18.21 -26.15 12.20
C ALA A 291 17.07 -26.77 13.02
N GLY A 292 15.82 -26.42 12.71
CA GLY A 292 14.62 -26.94 13.38
C GLY A 292 14.35 -26.37 14.78
N LYS A 293 15.26 -25.60 15.35
CA LYS A 293 15.14 -25.00 16.69
C LYS A 293 14.65 -23.55 16.61
N PRO A 294 14.01 -23.01 17.67
CA PRO A 294 13.64 -21.61 17.72
C PRO A 294 14.87 -20.72 17.60
N THR A 295 14.82 -19.75 16.71
CA THR A 295 15.95 -18.85 16.43
C THR A 295 15.43 -17.52 15.88
N SER A 296 16.22 -16.46 15.97
CA SER A 296 15.82 -15.11 15.57
C SER A 296 16.97 -14.28 15.02
N VAL A 297 16.64 -13.32 14.16
CA VAL A 297 17.55 -12.31 13.63
C VAL A 297 16.92 -10.93 13.80
N ALA A 298 17.73 -9.94 14.15
CA ALA A 298 17.33 -8.54 14.24
C ALA A 298 17.99 -7.75 13.11
N LEU A 299 17.29 -6.73 12.64
CA LEU A 299 17.89 -5.67 11.82
C LEU A 299 18.87 -4.85 12.66
N ASP A 300 19.80 -4.19 11.99
CA ASP A 300 20.75 -3.30 12.63
C ASP A 300 20.05 -2.10 13.27
N PRO A 301 20.61 -1.51 14.35
CA PRO A 301 20.03 -0.33 14.98
C PRO A 301 20.11 0.91 14.08
N LEU A 302 18.95 1.34 13.58
CA LEU A 302 18.84 2.46 12.64
C LEU A 302 18.76 3.83 13.35
N PRO A 303 19.24 4.91 12.69
CA PRO A 303 19.08 6.27 13.19
C PRO A 303 17.61 6.69 13.21
N PRO A 304 17.27 7.77 13.95
CA PRO A 304 15.94 8.35 13.87
C PRO A 304 15.65 8.85 12.45
N VAL A 305 14.38 8.77 12.07
CA VAL A 305 13.89 9.34 10.82
C VAL A 305 14.10 10.86 10.87
N ALA A 306 14.94 11.38 9.99
CA ALA A 306 15.32 12.78 10.02
C ALA A 306 15.52 13.30 8.59
N TYR A 307 15.15 14.55 8.32
CA TYR A 307 15.24 15.11 6.97
C TYR A 307 16.70 15.17 6.51
N GLU A 308 17.58 15.62 7.40
CA GLU A 308 19.03 15.74 7.26
C GLU A 308 19.75 14.44 6.90
N ASN A 309 19.14 13.28 7.15
CA ASN A 309 19.73 11.97 6.81
C ASN A 309 20.07 11.86 5.32
N ARG A 310 19.39 12.61 4.45
CA ARG A 310 19.69 12.66 3.01
C ARG A 310 21.13 13.09 2.67
N TYR A 311 21.79 13.80 3.59
CA TYR A 311 23.16 14.27 3.42
C TYR A 311 24.20 13.31 4.02
N ALA A 312 23.75 12.21 4.63
CA ALA A 312 24.64 11.21 5.20
C ALA A 312 25.35 10.42 4.10
N SER A 313 26.64 10.12 4.32
CA SER A 313 27.43 9.28 3.41
C SER A 313 27.11 7.79 3.54
N ALA A 314 26.66 7.34 4.70
CA ALA A 314 26.24 5.97 4.92
C ALA A 314 24.83 5.74 4.33
N SER A 315 24.69 4.79 3.40
CA SER A 315 23.45 4.51 2.68
C SER A 315 22.28 4.18 3.61
N ALA A 316 22.50 3.34 4.63
CA ALA A 316 21.47 2.99 5.63
C ALA A 316 20.97 4.21 6.41
N VAL A 317 21.86 5.14 6.77
CA VAL A 317 21.47 6.42 7.39
C VAL A 317 20.69 7.24 6.39
N GLY A 318 21.23 7.38 5.17
CA GLY A 318 20.57 8.00 4.04
C GLY A 318 19.14 7.53 3.84
N ALA A 319 18.89 6.23 3.86
CA ALA A 319 17.59 5.63 3.60
C ALA A 319 16.55 5.98 4.68
N MET A 320 16.98 6.41 5.87
CA MET A 320 16.12 6.87 6.98
C MET A 320 15.68 8.34 6.85
N ARG A 321 15.59 8.87 5.63
CA ARG A 321 15.29 10.30 5.36
C ARG A 321 13.80 10.66 5.28
N PHE A 322 12.89 9.71 5.49
CA PHE A 322 11.46 9.89 5.25
C PHE A 322 10.63 9.37 6.43
N ALA A 323 9.69 10.19 6.91
CA ALA A 323 8.56 9.63 7.65
C ALA A 323 7.62 8.88 6.69
N GLY A 324 6.86 7.93 7.23
CA GLY A 324 5.84 7.19 6.47
C GLY A 324 5.86 5.70 6.75
N TRP A 325 5.42 4.93 5.76
CA TRP A 325 5.38 3.47 5.83
C TRP A 325 6.75 2.85 5.52
N TYR A 326 7.35 2.22 6.52
CA TYR A 326 8.50 1.33 6.34
C TYR A 326 8.02 -0.09 6.14
N TYR A 327 8.53 -0.77 5.12
CA TYR A 327 8.07 -2.09 4.70
C TYR A 327 9.02 -3.18 5.19
N LEU A 328 8.49 -4.15 5.93
CA LEU A 328 9.21 -5.37 6.28
C LEU A 328 8.81 -6.49 5.32
N SER A 329 9.78 -7.00 4.55
CA SER A 329 9.62 -8.23 3.79
C SER A 329 10.33 -9.39 4.49
N VAL A 330 9.67 -10.54 4.59
CA VAL A 330 10.22 -11.75 5.21
C VAL A 330 10.03 -12.92 4.27
N THR A 331 11.10 -13.54 3.80
CA THR A 331 11.04 -14.68 2.89
C THR A 331 11.67 -15.91 3.52
N LEU A 332 10.92 -17.01 3.54
CA LEU A 332 11.43 -18.32 3.95
C LEU A 332 11.97 -19.06 2.71
N SER A 333 13.19 -19.57 2.80
CA SER A 333 13.84 -20.32 1.73
C SER A 333 13.01 -21.54 1.31
N PRO A 334 12.87 -21.81 -0.01
CA PRO A 334 12.19 -23.01 -0.49
C PRO A 334 12.89 -24.30 -0.03
N LYS A 335 14.20 -24.28 0.24
CA LYS A 335 14.97 -25.43 0.75
C LYS A 335 14.47 -25.95 2.10
N VAL A 336 13.72 -25.13 2.84
CA VAL A 336 13.08 -25.58 4.08
C VAL A 336 12.09 -26.71 3.80
N ALA A 337 11.39 -26.70 2.65
CA ALA A 337 10.49 -27.78 2.27
C ALA A 337 11.19 -29.13 2.13
N GLU A 338 12.43 -29.14 1.62
CA GLU A 338 13.19 -30.36 1.33
C GLU A 338 13.48 -31.20 2.58
N HIS A 339 13.71 -30.55 3.73
CA HIS A 339 14.08 -31.22 4.98
C HIS A 339 13.02 -31.12 6.08
N TYR A 340 12.25 -30.02 6.11
CA TYR A 340 11.30 -29.72 7.18
C TYR A 340 9.83 -29.82 6.73
N GLY A 341 9.59 -30.12 5.45
CA GLY A 341 8.28 -30.29 4.83
C GLY A 341 7.60 -28.96 4.44
N ASP A 342 6.50 -29.07 3.68
CA ASP A 342 5.76 -27.92 3.13
C ASP A 342 4.86 -27.19 4.13
N THR A 343 4.79 -27.66 5.38
CA THR A 343 3.91 -27.05 6.38
C THR A 343 4.45 -25.68 6.80
N PRO A 344 3.61 -24.62 6.84
CA PRO A 344 4.04 -23.31 7.29
C PRO A 344 4.71 -23.34 8.67
N VAL A 345 5.87 -22.72 8.77
CA VAL A 345 6.63 -22.56 10.01
C VAL A 345 6.10 -21.34 10.76
N GLY A 346 6.03 -21.41 12.09
CA GLY A 346 5.63 -20.28 12.92
C GLY A 346 6.63 -19.13 12.81
N LEU A 347 6.14 -17.94 12.46
CA LEU A 347 6.90 -16.69 12.37
C LEU A 347 6.46 -15.77 13.52
N THR A 348 7.42 -15.14 14.20
CA THR A 348 7.14 -14.08 15.16
C THR A 348 7.93 -12.84 14.79
N LEU A 349 7.26 -11.69 14.71
CA LEU A 349 7.87 -10.38 14.50
C LEU A 349 7.78 -9.57 15.79
N LYS A 350 8.89 -9.00 16.22
CA LYS A 350 8.92 -8.00 17.28
C LYS A 350 9.22 -6.68 16.63
N VAL A 351 8.31 -5.72 16.75
CA VAL A 351 8.44 -4.38 16.17
C VAL A 351 8.42 -3.38 17.32
N ASN A 352 9.38 -2.47 17.34
CA ASN A 352 9.38 -1.32 18.24
C ASN A 352 9.58 -0.04 17.43
N VAL A 353 8.60 0.84 17.48
CA VAL A 353 8.75 2.25 17.12
C VAL A 353 8.88 3.06 18.41
N VAL A 354 9.98 3.80 18.53
CA VAL A 354 10.34 4.56 19.74
C VAL A 354 10.58 6.02 19.42
N ASP A 355 10.80 6.81 20.48
CA ASP A 355 10.90 8.25 20.48
C ASP A 355 9.58 8.95 20.08
N GLU A 356 9.48 10.24 20.42
CA GLU A 356 8.28 11.03 20.14
C GLU A 356 8.24 11.44 18.67
N ALA A 357 7.03 11.46 18.10
CA ALA A 357 6.82 11.98 16.76
C ALA A 357 7.16 13.47 16.70
N GLY A 358 8.10 13.82 15.82
CA GLY A 358 8.54 15.16 15.52
C GLY A 358 7.60 15.90 14.58
N ARG A 359 7.98 17.12 14.22
CA ARG A 359 7.23 17.94 13.26
C ARG A 359 7.62 17.58 11.84
N THR A 360 6.63 17.52 10.94
CA THR A 360 6.89 17.41 9.51
C THR A 360 7.68 18.63 9.00
N PRO A 361 8.71 18.42 8.15
CA PRO A 361 9.41 19.51 7.48
C PRO A 361 8.62 20.05 6.29
N TYR A 362 7.56 19.37 5.85
CA TYR A 362 6.82 19.69 4.64
C TYR A 362 5.70 20.69 4.86
N GLN A 363 5.35 21.39 3.78
CA GLN A 363 4.17 22.23 3.68
C GLN A 363 2.97 21.41 3.21
N GLY A 364 1.89 21.41 3.99
CA GLY A 364 0.64 20.80 3.58
C GLY A 364 0.66 19.27 3.69
N ASP A 365 0.07 18.60 2.71
CA ASP A 365 0.00 17.14 2.67
C ASP A 365 1.37 16.55 2.33
N ALA A 366 1.84 15.63 3.19
CA ALA A 366 3.11 14.95 3.02
C ALA A 366 3.03 13.73 2.08
N GLY A 367 1.81 13.32 1.69
CA GLY A 367 1.60 12.11 0.90
C GLY A 367 2.20 10.88 1.60
N ILE A 368 3.00 10.11 0.86
CA ILE A 368 3.69 8.92 1.41
C ILE A 368 4.83 9.26 2.38
N PHE A 369 5.26 10.52 2.45
CA PHE A 369 6.41 10.98 3.22
C PHE A 369 6.02 11.54 4.61
N GLY A 370 4.90 11.05 5.15
CA GLY A 370 4.41 11.41 6.48
C GLY A 370 3.55 10.30 7.06
N VAL A 371 3.22 10.42 8.35
CA VAL A 371 2.32 9.51 9.05
C VAL A 371 1.06 10.28 9.45
N SER A 372 -0.09 9.85 8.95
CA SER A 372 -1.39 10.41 9.31
C SER A 372 -2.06 9.66 10.46
N ASP A 373 -3.12 10.24 11.03
CA ASP A 373 -3.96 9.53 12.01
C ASP A 373 -4.60 8.27 11.41
N ALA A 374 -4.96 8.30 10.12
CA ALA A 374 -5.47 7.14 9.41
C ALA A 374 -4.43 6.01 9.34
N ASP A 375 -3.15 6.36 9.14
CA ASP A 375 -2.07 5.37 9.12
C ASP A 375 -1.90 4.69 10.49
N ARG A 376 -1.97 5.48 11.57
CA ARG A 376 -1.90 4.98 12.95
C ARG A 376 -3.08 4.06 13.25
N ASP A 377 -4.29 4.44 12.83
CA ASP A 377 -5.48 3.60 12.96
C ASP A 377 -5.35 2.30 12.15
N MET A 378 -4.78 2.36 10.95
CA MET A 378 -4.53 1.17 10.13
C MET A 378 -3.51 0.25 10.76
N ALA A 379 -2.45 0.76 11.40
CA ALA A 379 -1.48 -0.05 12.15
C ALA A 379 -2.11 -0.74 13.37
N LYS A 380 -2.90 0.00 14.14
CA LYS A 380 -3.64 -0.52 15.29
C LYS A 380 -4.63 -1.61 14.89
N ASN A 381 -5.37 -1.39 13.81
CA ASN A 381 -6.34 -2.33 13.27
C ASN A 381 -5.71 -3.38 12.35
N GLY A 382 -4.40 -3.25 12.05
CA GLY A 382 -3.58 -3.98 11.08
C GLY A 382 -4.31 -4.29 9.79
N GLN A 383 -4.76 -3.21 9.15
CA GLN A 383 -5.39 -3.21 7.85
C GLN A 383 -4.34 -2.90 6.77
N SER A 384 -4.41 -3.62 5.66
CA SER A 384 -3.72 -3.23 4.43
C SER A 384 -4.39 -2.01 3.77
N ALA A 385 -3.70 -1.36 2.83
CA ALA A 385 -4.25 -0.22 2.09
C ALA A 385 -5.57 -0.57 1.36
N PRO A 386 -5.67 -1.68 0.61
CA PRO A 386 -6.94 -2.07 -0.02
C PRO A 386 -8.07 -2.35 0.97
N GLU A 387 -7.78 -2.87 2.17
CA GLU A 387 -8.79 -3.13 3.19
C GLU A 387 -9.33 -1.83 3.80
N ALA A 388 -8.45 -0.87 4.08
CA ALA A 388 -8.84 0.44 4.57
C ALA A 388 -9.75 1.18 3.56
N GLY A 389 -9.37 1.21 2.28
CA GLY A 389 -10.18 1.85 1.23
C GLY A 389 -11.58 1.23 1.05
N LYS A 390 -11.69 -0.11 1.19
CA LYS A 390 -13.00 -0.81 1.20
C LYS A 390 -13.83 -0.43 2.41
N SER A 391 -13.23 -0.36 3.60
CA SER A 391 -13.89 0.05 4.84
C SER A 391 -14.49 1.45 4.71
N ASP A 392 -13.73 2.41 4.18
CA ASP A 392 -14.19 3.78 4.02
C ASP A 392 -15.29 3.92 2.98
N THR A 393 -15.20 3.18 1.87
CA THR A 393 -16.30 3.09 0.90
C THR A 393 -17.58 2.56 1.56
N MET A 394 -17.46 1.51 2.39
CA MET A 394 -18.60 0.96 3.12
C MET A 394 -19.17 1.93 4.15
N LYS A 395 -18.35 2.75 4.82
CA LYS A 395 -18.82 3.82 5.71
C LYS A 395 -19.64 4.86 4.95
N VAL A 396 -19.19 5.27 3.77
CA VAL A 396 -19.93 6.22 2.91
C VAL A 396 -21.25 5.62 2.44
N VAL A 397 -21.24 4.36 2.00
CA VAL A 397 -22.47 3.63 1.61
C VAL A 397 -23.44 3.51 2.79
N ALA A 398 -22.96 3.21 3.99
CA ALA A 398 -23.78 3.14 5.20
C ALA A 398 -24.38 4.50 5.56
N ALA A 399 -23.59 5.57 5.53
CA ALA A 399 -24.07 6.93 5.78
C ALA A 399 -25.14 7.36 4.76
N ALA A 400 -24.90 7.08 3.48
CA ALA A 400 -25.87 7.33 2.41
C ALA A 400 -27.15 6.50 2.59
N GLY A 401 -27.03 5.23 2.98
CA GLY A 401 -28.16 4.34 3.25
C GLY A 401 -29.02 4.80 4.42
N ILE A 402 -28.39 5.19 5.53
CA ILE A 402 -29.08 5.74 6.72
C ILE A 402 -29.74 7.08 6.38
N GLY A 403 -29.04 7.98 5.69
CA GLY A 403 -29.60 9.27 5.27
C GLY A 403 -30.81 9.13 4.36
N SER A 404 -30.72 8.25 3.37
CA SER A 404 -31.83 7.94 2.45
C SER A 404 -33.02 7.31 3.17
N GLY A 405 -32.76 6.37 4.07
CA GLY A 405 -33.79 5.73 4.90
C GLY A 405 -34.52 6.71 5.81
N ALA A 406 -33.79 7.63 6.45
CA ALA A 406 -34.38 8.67 7.30
C ALA A 406 -35.28 9.61 6.49
N VAL A 407 -34.85 10.04 5.30
CA VAL A 407 -35.65 10.89 4.41
C VAL A 407 -36.93 10.18 3.96
N LEU A 408 -36.87 8.88 3.64
CA LEU A 408 -38.04 8.09 3.27
C LEU A 408 -39.04 7.96 4.43
N VAL A 409 -38.55 7.70 5.66
CA VAL A 409 -39.40 7.62 6.85
C VAL A 409 -40.05 8.97 7.16
N LEU A 410 -39.31 10.07 7.07
CA LEU A 410 -39.86 11.41 7.25
C LEU A 410 -40.87 11.77 6.15
N GLY A 411 -40.59 11.39 4.90
CA GLY A 411 -41.52 11.54 3.78
C GLY A 411 -42.82 10.76 3.97
N LEU A 412 -42.74 9.50 4.42
CA LEU A 412 -43.88 8.66 4.77
C LEU A 412 -44.65 9.23 5.97
N GLY A 413 -43.96 9.75 6.99
CA GLY A 413 -44.56 10.44 8.13
C GLY A 413 -45.34 11.70 7.70
N MET A 414 -44.74 12.51 6.83
CA MET A 414 -45.40 13.71 6.29
C MET A 414 -46.61 13.34 5.43
N TRP A 415 -46.49 12.32 4.58
CA TRP A 415 -47.58 11.84 3.73
C TRP A 415 -48.74 11.28 4.56
N THR A 416 -48.46 10.47 5.58
CA THR A 416 -49.50 9.93 6.48
C THR A 416 -50.20 11.02 7.29
N LEU A 417 -49.48 12.06 7.74
CA LEU A 417 -50.08 13.24 8.39
C LEU A 417 -50.99 14.02 7.42
N LEU A 418 -50.54 14.24 6.18
CA LEU A 418 -51.34 14.90 5.14
C LEU A 418 -52.58 14.08 4.76
N ALA A 419 -52.46 12.75 4.66
CA ALA A 419 -53.57 11.85 4.40
C ALA A 419 -54.61 11.87 5.53
N ARG A 420 -54.18 11.87 6.80
CA ARG A 420 -55.08 12.01 7.96
C ARG A 420 -55.80 13.35 8.01
N ARG A 421 -55.13 14.46 7.68
CA ARG A 421 -55.76 15.79 7.60
C ARG A 421 -56.85 15.87 6.53
N ARG A 422 -56.70 15.17 5.40
CA ARG A 422 -57.74 15.09 4.36
C ARG A 422 -58.93 14.22 4.78
N ALA A 423 -58.72 13.16 5.57
CA ALA A 423 -59.80 12.32 6.08
C ALA A 423 -60.64 13.00 7.19
N GLY A 424 -60.07 13.97 7.93
CA GLY A 424 -60.80 14.78 8.92
C GLY A 424 -61.69 15.88 8.32
N SER A 425 -61.73 16.02 6.99
CA SER A 425 -62.51 17.03 6.27
C SER A 425 -63.64 16.38 5.43
N ALA A 426 -64.27 15.33 5.94
CA ALA A 426 -65.49 14.78 5.34
C ALA A 426 -66.71 15.59 5.82
N PRO A 427 -67.49 16.25 4.93
CA PRO A 427 -68.72 16.93 5.32
C PRO A 427 -69.79 15.90 5.72
N VAL A 428 -70.45 16.13 6.85
CA VAL A 428 -71.67 15.39 7.24
C VAL A 428 -72.78 15.71 6.23
N PRO A 429 -73.48 14.71 5.66
CA PRO A 429 -74.57 14.97 4.73
C PRO A 429 -75.84 15.43 5.50
N PRO A 430 -76.63 16.36 4.94
CA PRO A 430 -77.82 16.87 5.61
C PRO A 430 -79.03 15.94 5.40
N GLY A 431 -79.69 15.60 6.52
CA GLY A 431 -81.15 15.43 6.59
C GLY A 431 -81.75 14.04 6.36
N ALA A 432 -82.15 13.38 7.45
CA ALA A 432 -83.37 12.56 7.58
C ALA A 432 -83.60 12.32 9.09
N GLY A 433 -84.44 13.12 9.76
CA GLY A 433 -85.85 12.82 10.04
C GLY A 433 -85.98 12.35 11.50
N GLY A 434 -86.38 13.18 12.46
CA GLY A 434 -87.77 13.41 12.88
C GLY A 434 -87.90 13.16 14.41
N PRO A 435 -88.60 14.00 15.20
CA PRO A 435 -88.72 13.90 16.68
C PRO A 435 -90.05 13.19 17.09
N PRO A 436 -90.49 13.09 18.38
CA PRO A 436 -89.91 13.19 19.75
C PRO A 436 -90.29 11.87 20.54
N PRO A 437 -90.49 11.73 21.89
CA PRO A 437 -90.51 12.71 22.99
C PRO A 437 -89.90 12.34 24.38
N PHE A 438 -89.64 13.40 25.13
CA PHE A 438 -89.79 13.63 26.58
C PHE A 438 -89.75 12.48 27.60
N GLY A 439 -88.90 12.67 28.63
CA GLY A 439 -88.92 12.03 29.97
C GLY A 439 -87.48 11.84 30.46
N GLY A 440 -86.96 12.45 31.52
CA GLY A 440 -87.42 12.75 32.88
C GLY A 440 -86.20 13.21 33.72
N PRO A 441 -86.37 13.66 34.97
CA PRO A 441 -85.40 14.49 35.71
C PRO A 441 -84.35 13.66 36.51
N PRO A 442 -83.38 14.30 37.21
CA PRO A 442 -82.08 13.72 37.52
C PRO A 442 -82.10 12.86 38.80
N GLN A 443 -81.15 11.93 38.91
CA GLN A 443 -80.83 11.25 40.16
C GLN A 443 -79.36 11.52 40.50
N THR A 444 -79.17 12.47 41.40
CA THR A 444 -78.03 12.52 42.32
C THR A 444 -78.23 11.44 43.38
N TRP A 445 -77.16 10.76 43.78
CA TRP A 445 -76.79 10.55 45.19
C TRP A 445 -75.28 10.64 45.30
#